data_AF-A0A354U695-F1
#
_entry.id   AF-A0A354U695-F1
#
_cell.length_a   1.000
_cell.length_b   1.000
_cell.length_c   1.000
_cell.angle_alpha   90.00
_cell.angle_beta   90.00
_cell.angle_gamma   90.00
#
_symmetry.space_group_name_H-M   'P 1'
#
loop_
_entity.id
_entity.type
_entity.pdbx_description
1 polymer ?
#
loop_
_entity_poly.entity_id
_entity_poly.type
_entity_poly.pdbx_seq_one_letter_code
_entity_poly.pdbx_strand_id
1 'polypeptide(L)'
;LMIGLQNVSGMLKVKNIQIREYVPVASEGLTLSGSTAPKDATTYRSGEEMVFNFSLANRDNLDWKNYLIEIERSGDDGVTDRRTYPAQATVAAKTAIAGPGVVRMVARLLTADGIIVKKNGKEITFTMSGIADFDKIQPGVAEPEDFDAFWDKQKALLAEVPLKVLKFEKFKEQNGKIAYDVQVACAGERPVSGYLVMPRNAAPKSLEAKVIFQGYGATGAEAPWGKADEKSLAFQINAHGYPNGLSPAEYKKLGA
;
A
#
# COMPACT_ATOMS: atom_id res chain seq x y z
N LEU A 1 26.97 1.13 27.11
CA LEU A 1 26.09 0.05 27.64
C LEU A 1 24.72 0.68 27.91
N MET A 2 23.73 0.42 27.07
CA MET A 2 22.35 0.83 27.34
C MET A 2 21.54 -0.45 27.55
N ILE A 3 21.41 -0.88 28.81
CA ILE A 3 20.57 -2.02 29.15
C ILE A 3 19.14 -1.48 29.25
N GLY A 4 18.37 -1.62 28.17
CA GLY A 4 16.96 -1.27 28.15
C GLY A 4 16.12 -2.32 28.86
N LEU A 5 16.21 -2.41 30.19
CA LEU A 5 15.20 -3.10 31.02
C LEU A 5 13.95 -2.20 31.08
N GLN A 6 13.25 -2.05 29.96
CA GLN A 6 11.96 -1.37 29.97
C GLN A 6 10.90 -2.38 30.41
N ASN A 7 10.17 -2.05 31.49
CA ASN A 7 9.05 -2.80 32.07
C ASN A 7 9.39 -4.10 32.83
N VAL A 8 10.49 -4.14 33.59
CA VAL A 8 10.77 -5.26 34.52
C VAL A 8 10.93 -4.73 35.94
N SER A 9 10.14 -5.22 36.90
CA SER A 9 10.38 -5.02 38.33
C SER A 9 11.16 -6.22 38.88
N GLY A 10 12.30 -5.98 39.54
CA GLY A 10 13.11 -7.04 40.13
C GLY A 10 14.60 -6.72 40.22
N MET A 11 15.39 -7.69 40.69
CA MET A 11 16.84 -7.57 40.84
C MET A 11 17.53 -8.42 39.78
N LEU A 12 18.26 -7.77 38.85
CA LEU A 12 19.13 -8.46 37.90
C LEU A 12 20.47 -8.78 38.59
N LYS A 13 20.73 -10.06 38.85
CA LYS A 13 22.05 -10.55 39.28
C LYS A 13 22.79 -11.11 38.08
N VAL A 14 23.88 -10.45 37.68
CA VAL A 14 24.75 -10.88 36.59
C VAL A 14 26.14 -11.22 37.13
N LYS A 15 26.72 -12.32 36.64
CA LYS A 15 28.09 -12.75 36.95
C LYS A 15 28.85 -12.85 35.63
N ASN A 16 30.09 -12.35 35.59
CA ASN A 16 30.97 -12.36 34.40
C ASN A 16 30.44 -11.54 33.20
N ILE A 17 30.12 -10.26 33.40
CA ILE A 17 29.78 -9.37 32.28
C ILE A 17 31.01 -9.23 31.36
N GLN A 18 30.81 -9.48 30.07
CA GLN A 18 31.78 -9.14 29.03
C GLN A 18 31.20 -8.04 28.14
N ILE A 19 31.96 -6.96 27.97
CA ILE A 19 31.67 -5.92 26.98
C ILE A 19 32.52 -6.26 25.77
N ARG A 20 31.89 -6.50 24.63
CA ARG A 20 32.56 -6.70 23.35
C ARG A 20 32.19 -5.55 22.43
N GLU A 21 33.15 -5.10 21.64
CA GLU A 21 32.87 -4.19 20.54
C GLU A 21 32.00 -4.93 19.52
N TYR A 22 30.90 -4.32 19.10
CA TYR A 22 30.06 -4.90 18.05
C TYR A 22 30.83 -4.82 16.74
N VAL A 23 31.20 -5.98 16.20
CA VAL A 23 31.77 -6.07 14.87
C VAL A 23 30.62 -6.26 13.89
N PRO A 24 30.37 -5.31 12.97
CA PRO A 24 29.35 -5.48 11.96
C PRO A 24 29.63 -6.73 11.12
N VAL A 25 28.63 -7.59 10.96
CA VAL A 25 28.71 -8.71 10.02
C VAL A 25 28.43 -8.23 8.60
N ALA A 26 29.16 -8.78 7.63
CA ALA A 26 28.93 -8.51 6.21
C ALA A 26 27.48 -8.85 5.83
N SER A 27 26.86 -8.10 4.92
CA SER A 27 25.48 -8.38 4.52
C SER A 27 25.14 -7.96 3.09
N GLU A 28 26.10 -7.43 2.34
CA GLU A 28 25.85 -6.84 1.01
C GLU A 28 25.30 -7.85 0.00
N GLY A 29 25.81 -9.08 0.00
CA GLY A 29 25.32 -10.17 -0.85
C GLY A 29 24.09 -10.90 -0.33
N LEU A 30 23.53 -10.51 0.83
CA LEU A 30 22.37 -11.16 1.43
C LEU A 30 21.05 -10.54 0.95
N THR A 31 20.06 -11.37 0.68
CA THR A 31 18.70 -10.92 0.35
C THR A 31 17.68 -11.96 0.81
N LEU A 32 16.68 -11.54 1.58
CA LEU A 32 15.53 -12.38 1.91
C LEU A 32 14.44 -12.25 0.85
N SER A 33 13.85 -13.39 0.50
CA SER A 33 12.65 -13.50 -0.32
C SER A 33 11.80 -14.64 0.21
N GLY A 34 10.66 -14.90 -0.43
CA GLY A 34 9.96 -16.15 -0.16
C GLY A 34 8.69 -16.35 -0.97
N SER A 35 8.02 -17.46 -0.66
CA SER A 35 6.87 -17.98 -1.39
C SER A 35 5.98 -18.81 -0.48
N THR A 36 4.74 -19.01 -0.90
CA THR A 36 3.80 -19.95 -0.29
C THR A 36 3.80 -21.29 -1.03
N ALA A 37 3.34 -22.35 -0.36
CA ALA A 37 2.99 -23.61 -0.99
C ALA A 37 1.54 -23.97 -0.59
N PRO A 38 0.55 -23.80 -1.48
CA PRO A 38 0.64 -23.51 -2.92
C PRO A 38 1.11 -22.07 -3.24
N LYS A 39 1.57 -21.84 -4.48
CA LYS A 39 2.10 -20.53 -4.92
C LYS A 39 1.04 -19.43 -4.92
N ASP A 40 -0.23 -19.78 -5.15
CA ASP A 40 -1.34 -18.85 -4.99
C ASP A 40 -1.72 -18.77 -3.50
N ALA A 41 -1.26 -17.71 -2.85
CA ALA A 41 -1.45 -17.47 -1.43
C ALA A 41 -2.91 -17.20 -1.02
N THR A 42 -3.86 -17.13 -1.96
CA THR A 42 -5.28 -16.90 -1.69
C THR A 42 -6.13 -18.16 -1.64
N THR A 43 -5.52 -19.33 -1.92
CA THR A 43 -6.23 -20.59 -2.13
C THR A 43 -6.34 -21.49 -0.90
N TYR A 44 -5.76 -21.10 0.24
CA TYR A 44 -5.86 -21.89 1.47
C TYR A 44 -7.30 -22.01 1.94
N ARG A 45 -7.60 -23.10 2.63
CA ARG A 45 -8.87 -23.32 3.34
C ARG A 45 -8.68 -23.14 4.84
N SER A 46 -9.73 -22.73 5.53
CA SER A 46 -9.71 -22.62 6.98
C SER A 46 -9.37 -23.97 7.61
N GLY A 47 -8.43 -23.96 8.56
CA GLY A 47 -7.88 -25.15 9.21
C GLY A 47 -6.79 -25.89 8.41
N GLU A 48 -6.55 -25.53 7.15
CA GLU A 48 -5.47 -26.10 6.35
C GLU A 48 -4.09 -25.65 6.86
N GLU A 49 -3.08 -26.52 6.76
CA GLU A 49 -1.70 -26.14 7.02
C GLU A 49 -1.21 -25.17 5.93
N MET A 50 -0.88 -23.95 6.35
CA MET A 50 -0.27 -22.93 5.52
C MET A 50 1.25 -23.03 5.62
N VAL A 51 1.92 -23.12 4.47
CA VAL A 51 3.38 -23.26 4.40
C VAL A 51 4.00 -22.03 3.74
N PHE A 52 4.88 -21.38 4.49
CA PHE A 52 5.62 -20.19 4.06
C PHE A 52 7.11 -20.51 3.99
N ASN A 53 7.69 -20.41 2.79
CA ASN A 53 9.10 -20.65 2.54
C ASN A 53 9.85 -19.32 2.45
N PHE A 54 10.85 -19.14 3.30
CA PHE A 54 11.73 -17.98 3.31
C PHE A 54 13.09 -18.37 2.75
N SER A 55 13.51 -17.71 1.68
CA SER A 55 14.77 -17.99 1.00
C SER A 55 15.78 -16.89 1.29
N LEU A 56 16.99 -17.27 1.70
CA LEU A 56 18.10 -16.35 1.88
C LEU A 56 19.10 -16.53 0.73
N ALA A 57 19.08 -15.61 -0.22
CA ALA A 57 20.11 -15.55 -1.24
C ALA A 57 21.42 -15.04 -0.61
N ASN A 58 22.52 -15.74 -0.87
CA ASN A 58 23.85 -15.44 -0.33
C ASN A 58 24.88 -15.39 -1.47
N ARG A 59 24.99 -14.24 -2.13
CA ARG A 59 25.85 -14.07 -3.32
C ARG A 59 27.33 -14.01 -3.00
N ASP A 60 27.68 -13.62 -1.78
CA ASP A 60 29.07 -13.43 -1.34
C ASP A 60 29.61 -14.66 -0.58
N ASN A 61 28.87 -15.78 -0.56
CA ASN A 61 29.23 -17.01 0.14
C ASN A 61 29.58 -16.78 1.62
N LEU A 62 28.82 -15.92 2.30
CA LEU A 62 29.02 -15.60 3.71
C LEU A 62 28.69 -16.81 4.59
N ASP A 63 29.37 -16.90 5.74
CA ASP A 63 29.18 -18.00 6.68
C ASP A 63 27.83 -17.88 7.42
N TRP A 64 26.93 -18.83 7.15
CA TRP A 64 25.58 -18.89 7.67
C TRP A 64 25.51 -18.88 9.20
N LYS A 65 26.54 -19.39 9.89
CA LYS A 65 26.59 -19.45 11.36
C LYS A 65 26.53 -18.07 12.02
N ASN A 66 26.83 -17.02 11.26
CA ASN A 66 26.82 -15.64 11.74
C ASN A 66 25.42 -15.00 11.68
N TYR A 67 24.40 -15.73 11.21
CA TYR A 67 23.06 -15.20 10.99
C TYR A 67 21.96 -16.12 11.51
N LEU A 68 20.84 -15.49 11.85
CA LEU A 68 19.58 -16.13 12.19
C LEU A 68 18.46 -15.55 11.32
N ILE A 69 17.39 -16.31 11.11
CA ILE A 69 16.15 -15.83 10.50
C ILE A 69 15.07 -15.87 11.58
N GLU A 70 14.62 -14.71 12.02
CA GLU A 70 13.45 -14.58 12.87
C GLU A 70 12.20 -14.47 12.00
N ILE A 71 11.17 -15.24 12.31
CA ILE A 71 9.88 -15.22 11.62
C ILE A 71 8.81 -14.86 12.65
N GLU A 72 8.16 -13.73 12.42
CA GLU A 72 7.00 -13.26 13.17
C GLU A 72 5.72 -13.57 12.39
N ARG A 73 4.76 -14.17 13.08
CA ARG A 73 3.42 -14.49 12.60
C ARG A 73 2.42 -13.59 13.29
N SER A 74 1.50 -13.01 12.53
CA SER A 74 0.32 -12.29 13.02
C SER A 74 -0.87 -12.61 12.10
N GLY A 75 -2.10 -12.64 12.61
CA GLY A 75 -3.26 -12.98 11.78
C GLY A 75 -4.58 -12.49 12.36
N ASP A 76 -5.62 -12.57 11.54
CA ASP A 76 -6.97 -12.09 11.88
C ASP A 76 -7.64 -12.89 13.01
N ASP A 77 -7.12 -14.08 13.33
CA ASP A 77 -7.48 -14.86 14.50
C ASP A 77 -6.90 -14.31 15.83
N GLY A 78 -6.21 -13.17 15.79
CA GLY A 78 -5.59 -12.52 16.94
C GLY A 78 -4.31 -13.20 17.44
N VAL A 79 -3.87 -14.30 16.81
CA VAL A 79 -2.68 -15.02 17.23
C VAL A 79 -1.42 -14.27 16.79
N THR A 80 -0.46 -14.13 17.69
CA THR A 80 0.88 -13.62 17.38
C THR A 80 1.92 -14.60 17.90
N ASP A 81 2.88 -14.97 17.06
CA ASP A 81 3.98 -15.88 17.42
C ASP A 81 5.29 -15.39 16.79
N ARG A 82 6.42 -15.72 17.40
CA ARG A 82 7.75 -15.38 16.91
C ARG A 82 8.70 -16.53 17.15
N ARG A 83 9.38 -16.96 16.09
CA ARG A 83 10.35 -18.07 16.14
C ARG A 83 11.62 -17.69 15.42
N THR A 84 12.75 -18.10 15.97
CA THR A 84 14.07 -17.85 15.40
C THR A 84 14.69 -19.15 14.95
N TYR A 85 15.23 -19.15 13.74
CA TYR A 85 15.84 -20.29 13.09
C TYR A 85 17.30 -19.97 12.75
N PRO A 86 18.22 -20.94 12.80
CA PRO A 86 19.53 -20.79 12.15
C PRO A 86 19.34 -20.40 10.68
N ALA A 87 20.17 -19.48 10.18
CA ALA A 87 20.10 -19.14 8.77
C ALA A 87 20.47 -20.38 7.92
N GLN A 88 19.67 -20.64 6.88
CA GLN A 88 19.90 -21.68 5.87
C GLN A 88 19.19 -21.30 4.55
N ALA A 89 19.51 -21.98 3.44
CA ALA A 89 19.05 -21.60 2.10
C ALA A 89 17.55 -21.35 2.01
N THR A 90 16.78 -22.19 2.71
CA THR A 90 15.34 -22.03 2.86
C THR A 90 14.89 -22.41 4.26
N VAL A 91 14.14 -21.55 4.93
CA VAL A 91 13.43 -21.85 6.18
C VAL A 91 11.94 -21.94 5.88
N ALA A 92 11.32 -23.08 6.20
CA ALA A 92 9.88 -23.27 6.09
C ALA A 92 9.21 -22.99 7.44
N ALA A 93 8.24 -22.07 7.46
CA ALA A 93 7.36 -21.84 8.60
C ALA A 93 5.95 -22.34 8.28
N LYS A 94 5.38 -23.08 9.22
CA LYS A 94 4.05 -23.67 9.11
C LYS A 94 3.12 -23.06 10.16
N THR A 95 1.89 -22.81 9.77
CA THR A 95 0.82 -22.28 10.63
C THR A 95 -0.54 -22.70 10.05
N ALA A 96 -1.62 -22.38 10.73
CA ALA A 96 -2.97 -22.43 10.18
C ALA A 96 -3.78 -21.24 10.70
N ILE A 97 -4.98 -21.05 10.16
CA ILE A 97 -6.01 -20.15 10.70
C ILE A 97 -7.36 -20.88 10.67
N ALA A 98 -8.13 -20.81 11.74
CA ALA A 98 -9.32 -21.66 11.93
C ALA A 98 -10.56 -21.19 11.14
N GLY A 99 -10.60 -19.91 10.73
CA GLY A 99 -11.70 -19.31 9.97
C GLY A 99 -11.20 -18.50 8.77
N PRO A 100 -12.11 -17.89 7.99
CA PRO A 100 -11.73 -17.00 6.91
C PRO A 100 -10.88 -15.85 7.44
N GLY A 101 -9.76 -15.57 6.78
CA GLY A 101 -8.86 -14.52 7.24
C GLY A 101 -7.44 -14.64 6.72
N VAL A 102 -6.63 -13.67 7.09
CA VAL A 102 -5.25 -13.49 6.63
C VAL A 102 -4.28 -13.84 7.75
N VAL A 103 -3.20 -14.55 7.37
CA VAL A 103 -2.00 -14.69 8.20
C VAL A 103 -0.86 -13.96 7.51
N ARG A 104 -0.27 -12.98 8.21
CA ARG A 104 0.94 -12.25 7.80
C ARG A 104 2.16 -12.86 8.48
N MET A 105 3.19 -13.09 7.68
CA MET A 105 4.49 -13.57 8.11
C MET A 105 5.57 -12.55 7.75
N VAL A 106 6.39 -12.17 8.73
CA VAL A 106 7.52 -11.23 8.56
C VAL A 106 8.80 -11.95 8.94
N ALA A 107 9.68 -12.19 7.97
CA ALA A 107 11.02 -12.70 8.22
C ALA A 107 12.03 -11.56 8.31
N ARG A 108 12.86 -11.57 9.35
CA ARG A 108 13.95 -10.62 9.58
C ARG A 108 15.26 -11.38 9.69
N LEU A 109 16.29 -10.90 8.99
CA LEU A 109 17.63 -11.42 9.15
C LEU A 109 18.28 -10.78 10.37
N LEU A 110 18.77 -11.61 11.29
CA LEU A 110 19.51 -11.19 12.47
C LEU A 110 20.96 -11.70 12.39
N THR A 111 21.86 -11.08 13.15
CA THR A 111 23.17 -11.65 13.47
C THR A 111 23.00 -12.85 14.40
N ALA A 112 24.06 -13.64 14.59
CA ALA A 112 24.09 -14.72 15.58
C ALA A 112 23.80 -14.24 17.02
N ASP A 113 24.08 -12.96 17.31
CA ASP A 113 23.79 -12.31 18.59
C ASP A 113 22.36 -11.72 18.67
N GLY A 114 21.52 -11.94 17.65
CA GLY A 114 20.13 -11.49 17.63
C GLY A 114 19.94 -10.02 17.24
N ILE A 115 20.94 -9.37 16.65
CA ILE A 115 20.87 -7.97 16.21
C ILE A 115 20.35 -7.91 14.77
N ILE A 116 19.44 -6.98 14.45
CA ILE A 116 18.90 -6.83 13.09
C ILE A 116 20.02 -6.49 12.09
N VAL A 117 20.13 -7.29 11.03
CA VAL A 117 21.08 -7.05 9.93
C VAL A 117 20.50 -5.99 8.99
N LYS A 118 21.35 -5.03 8.62
CA LYS A 118 21.00 -3.94 7.70
C LYS A 118 21.92 -3.92 6.49
N LYS A 119 21.33 -3.68 5.33
CA LYS A 119 22.00 -3.40 4.05
C LYS A 119 21.66 -1.99 3.61
N ASN A 120 22.68 -1.15 3.38
CA ASN A 120 22.51 0.28 3.06
C ASN A 120 21.57 1.03 4.03
N GLY A 121 21.70 0.74 5.33
CA GLY A 121 20.88 1.34 6.39
C GLY A 121 19.45 0.80 6.51
N LYS A 122 19.03 -0.13 5.63
CA LYS A 122 17.70 -0.77 5.65
C LYS A 122 17.78 -2.19 6.18
N GLU A 123 16.82 -2.58 7.01
CA GLU A 123 16.73 -3.95 7.52
C GLU A 123 16.55 -4.94 6.37
N ILE A 124 17.23 -6.08 6.45
CA ILE A 124 16.96 -7.19 5.52
C ILE A 124 15.74 -7.94 6.05
N THR A 125 14.59 -7.62 5.48
CA THR A 125 13.29 -8.17 5.87
C THR A 125 12.50 -8.61 4.65
N PHE A 126 11.62 -9.58 4.80
CA PHE A 126 10.64 -9.98 3.80
C PHE A 126 9.29 -10.24 4.45
N THR A 127 8.24 -9.66 3.89
CA THR A 127 6.85 -9.81 4.37
C THR A 127 6.03 -10.49 3.30
N MET A 128 5.26 -11.50 3.71
CA MET A 128 4.23 -12.12 2.86
C MET A 128 3.01 -12.48 3.70
N SER A 129 1.90 -12.76 3.03
CA SER A 129 0.68 -13.22 3.68
C SER A 129 0.08 -14.38 2.91
N GLY A 130 -0.68 -15.22 3.62
CA GLY A 130 -1.60 -16.19 3.03
C GLY A 130 -3.01 -15.92 3.53
N ILE A 131 -4.00 -16.26 2.73
CA ILE A 131 -5.41 -16.04 3.01
C ILE A 131 -6.14 -17.38 2.95
N ALA A 132 -6.87 -17.69 4.01
CA ALA A 132 -7.77 -18.83 4.06
C ALA A 132 -9.20 -18.39 3.72
N ASP A 133 -9.88 -19.16 2.87
CA ASP A 133 -11.26 -18.91 2.44
C ASP A 133 -11.48 -17.46 1.97
N PHE A 134 -10.63 -17.01 1.04
CA PHE A 134 -10.67 -15.65 0.48
C PHE A 134 -12.08 -15.24 0.01
N ASP A 135 -12.82 -16.18 -0.58
CA ASP A 135 -14.19 -16.02 -1.07
C ASP A 135 -15.24 -15.82 0.04
N LYS A 136 -14.88 -16.06 1.30
CA LYS A 136 -15.77 -15.93 2.46
C LYS A 136 -15.47 -14.71 3.33
N ILE A 137 -14.48 -13.89 2.99
CA ILE A 137 -14.20 -12.65 3.72
C ILE A 137 -15.40 -11.70 3.59
N GLN A 138 -15.90 -11.21 4.72
CA GLN A 138 -17.04 -10.28 4.81
C GLN A 138 -16.62 -8.97 5.49
N PRO A 139 -17.37 -7.87 5.31
CA PRO A 139 -17.16 -6.65 6.09
C PRO A 139 -17.16 -6.95 7.60
N GLY A 140 -16.19 -6.36 8.33
CA GLY A 140 -16.04 -6.59 9.78
C GLY A 140 -17.07 -5.84 10.64
N VAL A 141 -17.87 -4.97 10.04
CA VAL A 141 -18.96 -4.22 10.68
C VAL A 141 -20.19 -4.26 9.80
N ALA A 142 -21.37 -4.24 10.42
CA ALA A 142 -22.61 -4.06 9.69
C ALA A 142 -22.63 -2.67 9.02
N GLU A 143 -23.29 -2.59 7.87
CA GLU A 143 -23.61 -1.31 7.26
C GLU A 143 -24.46 -0.48 8.24
N PRO A 144 -24.17 0.83 8.42
CA PRO A 144 -24.98 1.69 9.28
C PRO A 144 -26.46 1.69 8.87
N GLU A 145 -27.38 1.67 9.84
CA GLU A 145 -28.84 1.66 9.57
C GLU A 145 -29.31 2.83 8.70
N ASP A 146 -28.60 3.96 8.74
CA ASP A 146 -28.91 5.18 8.00
C ASP A 146 -28.08 5.37 6.72
N PHE A 147 -27.34 4.35 6.26
CA PHE A 147 -26.44 4.47 5.10
C PHE A 147 -27.15 5.00 3.85
N ASP A 148 -28.28 4.39 3.47
CA ASP A 148 -29.06 4.83 2.32
C ASP A 148 -29.67 6.22 2.53
N ALA A 149 -30.22 6.49 3.72
CA ALA A 149 -30.80 7.79 4.06
C ALA A 149 -29.76 8.92 3.99
N PHE A 150 -28.53 8.65 4.44
CA PHE A 150 -27.41 9.57 4.32
C PHE A 150 -27.10 9.87 2.85
N TRP A 151 -26.97 8.84 2.00
CA TRP A 151 -26.66 9.02 0.58
C TRP A 151 -27.80 9.66 -0.21
N ASP A 152 -29.05 9.35 0.11
CA ASP A 152 -30.22 10.01 -0.47
C ASP A 152 -30.21 11.51 -0.16
N LYS A 153 -29.87 11.90 1.07
CA LYS A 153 -29.68 13.30 1.43
C LYS A 153 -28.55 13.95 0.64
N GLN A 154 -27.39 13.30 0.46
CA GLN A 154 -26.30 13.85 -0.34
C GLN A 154 -26.68 14.02 -1.81
N LYS A 155 -27.37 13.02 -2.40
CA LYS A 155 -27.87 13.08 -3.78
C LYS A 155 -28.91 14.19 -3.96
N ALA A 156 -29.80 14.42 -2.99
CA ALA A 156 -30.77 15.50 -3.03
C ALA A 156 -30.09 16.88 -3.02
N LEU A 157 -29.12 17.09 -2.13
CA LEU A 157 -28.32 18.33 -2.10
C LEU A 157 -27.59 18.59 -3.43
N LEU A 158 -27.08 17.54 -4.08
CA LEU A 158 -26.45 17.66 -5.39
C LEU A 158 -27.47 17.96 -6.50
N ALA A 159 -28.66 17.37 -6.44
CA ALA A 159 -29.72 17.59 -7.44
C ALA A 159 -30.25 19.03 -7.47
N GLU A 160 -30.12 19.76 -6.36
CA GLU A 160 -30.44 21.19 -6.28
C GLU A 160 -29.44 22.07 -7.05
N VAL A 161 -28.25 21.56 -7.37
CA VAL A 161 -27.21 22.30 -8.11
C VAL A 161 -27.35 22.03 -9.61
N PRO A 162 -27.71 23.03 -10.43
CA PRO A 162 -27.79 22.84 -11.87
C PRO A 162 -26.43 22.47 -12.46
N LEU A 163 -26.42 21.53 -13.41
CA LEU A 163 -25.21 21.19 -14.16
C LEU A 163 -24.75 22.40 -14.99
N LYS A 164 -23.77 23.13 -14.48
CA LYS A 164 -23.24 24.35 -15.10
C LYS A 164 -21.73 24.26 -15.22
N VAL A 165 -21.23 24.48 -16.43
CA VAL A 165 -19.80 24.68 -16.67
C VAL A 165 -19.41 26.06 -16.16
N LEU A 166 -18.50 26.10 -15.19
CA LEU A 166 -17.99 27.34 -14.57
C LEU A 166 -16.72 27.82 -15.25
N LYS A 167 -15.89 26.88 -15.72
CA LYS A 167 -14.64 27.15 -16.45
C LYS A 167 -14.51 26.15 -17.58
N PHE A 168 -14.08 26.62 -18.75
CA PHE A 168 -13.74 25.78 -19.89
C PHE A 168 -12.69 26.50 -20.74
N GLU A 169 -11.44 26.44 -20.29
CA GLU A 169 -10.34 27.21 -20.88
C GLU A 169 -9.36 26.27 -21.57
N LYS A 170 -8.89 26.65 -22.76
CA LYS A 170 -7.85 25.88 -23.44
C LYS A 170 -6.57 25.93 -22.60
N PHE A 171 -6.15 24.76 -22.12
CA PHE A 171 -4.94 24.61 -21.31
C PHE A 171 -3.71 24.38 -22.18
N LYS A 172 -3.77 23.37 -23.05
CA LYS A 172 -2.64 22.96 -23.89
C LYS A 172 -3.13 22.20 -25.11
N GLU A 173 -2.29 22.12 -26.13
CA GLU A 173 -2.55 21.35 -27.33
C GLU A 173 -1.28 20.65 -27.80
N GLN A 174 -1.39 19.36 -28.13
CA GLN A 174 -0.27 18.55 -28.61
C GLN A 174 -0.79 17.29 -29.31
N ASN A 175 -0.02 16.78 -30.28
CA ASN A 175 -0.27 15.48 -30.94
C ASN A 175 -1.72 15.32 -31.45
N GLY A 176 -2.28 16.36 -32.08
CA GLY A 176 -3.64 16.35 -32.62
C GLY A 176 -4.77 16.38 -31.58
N LYS A 177 -4.45 16.58 -30.29
CA LYS A 177 -5.41 16.65 -29.18
C LYS A 177 -5.35 18.01 -28.49
N ILE A 178 -6.48 18.44 -27.96
CA ILE A 178 -6.61 19.66 -27.15
C ILE A 178 -6.97 19.26 -25.72
N ALA A 179 -6.32 19.89 -24.74
CA ALA A 179 -6.67 19.84 -23.34
C ALA A 179 -7.34 21.14 -22.89
N TYR A 180 -8.39 21.01 -22.09
CA TYR A 180 -9.11 22.10 -21.46
C TYR A 180 -9.04 21.97 -19.93
N ASP A 181 -8.81 23.08 -19.24
CA ASP A 181 -9.05 23.20 -17.81
C ASP A 181 -10.54 23.47 -17.60
N VAL A 182 -11.21 22.53 -16.93
CA VAL A 182 -12.66 22.51 -16.80
C VAL A 182 -13.06 22.53 -15.34
N GLN A 183 -14.00 23.41 -15.02
CA GLN A 183 -14.71 23.41 -13.74
C GLN A 183 -16.21 23.30 -13.97
N VAL A 184 -16.87 22.46 -13.17
CA VAL A 184 -18.32 22.24 -13.20
C VAL A 184 -18.88 22.49 -11.79
N ALA A 185 -20.04 23.13 -11.72
CA ALA A 185 -20.73 23.36 -10.46
C ALA A 185 -20.97 22.04 -9.71
N CYS A 186 -20.82 22.07 -8.39
CA CYS A 186 -21.01 20.94 -7.50
C CYS A 186 -21.65 21.43 -6.19
N ALA A 187 -22.26 20.53 -5.43
CA ALA A 187 -22.69 20.84 -4.07
C ALA A 187 -21.47 21.14 -3.17
N GLY A 188 -21.67 22.05 -2.21
CA GLY A 188 -20.62 22.53 -1.32
C GLY A 188 -19.82 23.72 -1.87
N GLU A 189 -18.67 24.00 -1.26
CA GLU A 189 -17.89 25.20 -1.54
C GLU A 189 -17.00 25.11 -2.80
N ARG A 190 -16.72 23.90 -3.28
CA ARG A 190 -15.75 23.67 -4.35
C ARG A 190 -16.41 23.05 -5.58
N PRO A 191 -16.01 23.49 -6.80
CA PRO A 191 -16.48 22.87 -8.01
C PRO A 191 -15.82 21.51 -8.23
N VAL A 192 -16.36 20.72 -9.16
CA VAL A 192 -15.57 19.65 -9.79
C VAL A 192 -14.50 20.34 -10.65
N SER A 193 -13.22 20.06 -10.41
CA SER A 193 -12.10 20.62 -11.16
C SER A 193 -11.31 19.50 -11.84
N GLY A 194 -11.00 19.66 -13.13
CA GLY A 194 -10.29 18.62 -13.89
C GLY A 194 -9.76 19.09 -15.25
N TYR A 195 -9.01 18.20 -15.91
CA TYR A 195 -8.56 18.42 -17.29
C TYR A 195 -9.27 17.48 -18.25
N LEU A 196 -9.89 18.05 -19.29
CA LEU A 196 -10.54 17.34 -20.39
C LEU A 196 -9.60 17.29 -21.59
N VAL A 197 -9.32 16.11 -22.12
CA VAL A 197 -8.56 15.92 -23.37
C VAL A 197 -9.46 15.32 -24.44
N MET A 198 -9.43 15.88 -25.64
CA MET A 198 -10.16 15.38 -26.82
C MET A 198 -9.39 15.61 -28.13
N PRO A 199 -9.66 14.85 -29.20
CA PRO A 199 -9.15 15.13 -30.54
C PRO A 199 -9.57 16.52 -31.05
N ARG A 200 -8.66 17.23 -31.73
CA ARG A 200 -8.87 18.60 -32.25
C ARG A 200 -10.09 18.72 -33.16
N ASN A 201 -10.32 17.73 -34.02
CA ASN A 201 -11.30 17.79 -35.11
C ASN A 201 -12.47 16.82 -34.91
N ALA A 202 -12.82 16.50 -33.66
CA ALA A 202 -13.93 15.60 -33.38
C ALA A 202 -15.27 16.21 -33.82
N ALA A 203 -16.10 15.42 -34.51
CA ALA A 203 -17.44 15.85 -34.86
C ALA A 203 -18.33 15.92 -33.62
N PRO A 204 -19.39 16.76 -33.62
CA PRO A 204 -20.33 16.81 -32.51
C PRO A 204 -20.89 15.42 -32.19
N LYS A 205 -20.87 15.05 -30.90
CA LYS A 205 -21.38 13.76 -30.38
C LYS A 205 -20.73 12.51 -30.99
N SER A 206 -19.54 12.62 -31.58
CA SER A 206 -18.85 11.48 -32.22
C SER A 206 -17.92 10.70 -31.29
N LEU A 207 -17.72 11.16 -30.05
CA LEU A 207 -16.76 10.57 -29.11
C LEU A 207 -17.47 9.90 -27.93
N GLU A 208 -16.95 8.76 -27.51
CA GLU A 208 -17.22 8.18 -26.20
C GLU A 208 -16.59 9.05 -25.10
N ALA A 209 -17.19 9.06 -23.90
CA ALA A 209 -16.69 9.84 -22.77
C ALA A 209 -16.09 8.92 -21.69
N LYS A 210 -14.84 9.17 -21.32
CA LYS A 210 -14.16 8.52 -20.20
C LYS A 210 -14.00 9.51 -19.05
N VAL A 211 -14.48 9.16 -17.86
CA VAL A 211 -14.24 9.93 -16.63
C VAL A 211 -13.23 9.18 -15.77
N ILE A 212 -12.20 9.87 -15.30
CA ILE A 212 -11.10 9.32 -14.51
C ILE A 212 -11.08 10.02 -13.17
N PHE A 213 -11.15 9.23 -12.10
CA PHE A 213 -11.06 9.71 -10.73
C PHE A 213 -9.61 9.59 -10.26
N GLN A 214 -9.06 10.68 -9.73
CA GLN A 214 -7.72 10.68 -9.17
C GLN A 214 -7.65 9.84 -7.88
N GLY A 215 -6.54 9.13 -7.68
CA GLY A 215 -6.25 8.40 -6.44
C GLY A 215 -5.91 9.32 -5.27
N TYR A 216 -5.49 8.74 -4.14
CA TYR A 216 -5.19 9.47 -2.91
C TYR A 216 -4.14 10.58 -3.11
N GLY A 217 -4.44 11.79 -2.63
CA GLY A 217 -3.54 12.93 -2.63
C GLY A 217 -4.28 14.26 -2.78
N ALA A 218 -3.70 15.33 -2.24
CA ALA A 218 -4.30 16.66 -2.24
C ALA A 218 -3.64 17.57 -3.29
N THR A 219 -3.63 17.10 -4.54
CA THR A 219 -3.14 17.85 -5.71
C THR A 219 -4.27 18.08 -6.70
N GLY A 220 -4.03 18.93 -7.71
CA GLY A 220 -4.92 19.08 -8.85
C GLY A 220 -4.82 17.91 -9.83
N ALA A 221 -5.66 17.95 -10.86
CA ALA A 221 -5.76 16.87 -11.83
C ALA A 221 -4.58 16.91 -12.80
N GLU A 222 -4.34 15.78 -13.46
CA GLU A 222 -3.42 15.70 -14.60
C GLU A 222 -4.22 15.59 -15.90
N ALA A 223 -3.69 16.16 -16.99
CA ALA A 223 -4.32 16.04 -18.31
C ALA A 223 -4.17 14.60 -18.85
N PRO A 224 -5.27 13.87 -19.09
CA PRO A 224 -5.23 12.44 -19.43
C PRO A 224 -4.90 12.17 -20.91
N TRP A 225 -3.76 12.67 -21.40
CA TRP A 225 -3.35 12.63 -22.81
C TRP A 225 -3.35 11.23 -23.44
N GLY A 226 -2.97 10.22 -22.66
CA GLY A 226 -2.91 8.82 -23.09
C GLY A 226 -4.24 8.06 -22.98
N LYS A 227 -5.32 8.71 -22.53
CA LYS A 227 -6.63 8.07 -22.33
C LYS A 227 -7.70 8.53 -23.31
N ALA A 228 -7.50 9.69 -23.93
CA ALA A 228 -8.25 10.14 -25.10
C ALA A 228 -7.63 9.60 -26.40
N ASP A 229 -8.46 9.29 -27.38
CA ASP A 229 -8.07 8.77 -28.70
C ASP A 229 -9.07 9.26 -29.77
N GLU A 230 -8.93 8.80 -31.02
CA GLU A 230 -9.79 9.25 -32.13
C GLU A 230 -11.30 8.97 -31.91
N LYS A 231 -11.65 8.05 -31.01
CA LYS A 231 -13.03 7.64 -30.73
C LYS A 231 -13.52 8.08 -29.36
N SER A 232 -12.65 8.63 -28.51
CA SER A 232 -13.00 8.97 -27.12
C SER A 232 -12.32 10.23 -26.59
N LEU A 233 -13.06 10.97 -25.77
CA LEU A 233 -12.53 12.02 -24.90
C LEU A 233 -12.29 11.45 -23.50
N ALA A 234 -11.38 12.07 -22.76
CA ALA A 234 -11.08 11.71 -21.38
C ALA A 234 -11.06 12.94 -20.46
N PHE A 235 -11.79 12.87 -19.35
CA PHE A 235 -11.84 13.90 -18.33
C PHE A 235 -11.34 13.34 -16.99
N GLN A 236 -10.20 13.84 -16.53
CA GLN A 236 -9.69 13.48 -15.21
C GLN A 236 -10.01 14.59 -14.21
N ILE A 237 -10.65 14.22 -13.10
CA ILE A 237 -11.02 15.15 -12.03
C ILE A 237 -10.18 14.89 -10.79
N ASN A 238 -9.84 15.98 -10.08
CA ASN A 238 -9.14 15.87 -8.81
C ASN A 238 -10.09 15.60 -7.64
N ALA A 239 -9.56 14.99 -6.58
CA ALA A 239 -10.35 14.47 -5.47
C ALA A 239 -11.03 15.54 -4.60
N HIS A 240 -10.59 16.80 -4.71
CA HIS A 240 -10.96 17.86 -3.76
C HIS A 240 -11.63 19.08 -4.39
N GLY A 241 -11.74 19.12 -5.72
CA GLY A 241 -12.20 20.31 -6.43
C GLY A 241 -11.19 21.47 -6.46
N TYR A 242 -9.92 21.20 -6.15
CA TYR A 242 -8.88 22.24 -6.13
C TYR A 242 -8.62 22.82 -7.52
N PRO A 243 -8.20 24.10 -7.62
CA PRO A 243 -7.69 24.64 -8.87
C PRO A 243 -6.57 23.75 -9.41
N ASN A 244 -6.61 23.46 -10.71
CA ASN A 244 -5.55 22.71 -11.35
C ASN A 244 -4.32 23.60 -11.57
N GLY A 245 -3.14 22.99 -11.69
CA GLY A 245 -1.90 23.69 -12.05
C GLY A 245 -1.25 24.54 -10.95
N LEU A 246 -1.69 24.45 -9.69
CA LEU A 246 -0.98 25.09 -8.58
C LEU A 246 0.40 24.45 -8.33
N SER A 247 1.29 25.18 -7.67
CA SER A 247 2.58 24.65 -7.21
C SER A 247 2.41 23.67 -6.04
N PRO A 248 3.38 22.77 -5.79
CA PRO A 248 3.34 21.88 -4.63
C PRO A 248 3.19 22.61 -3.28
N ALA A 249 3.80 23.80 -3.15
CA ALA A 249 3.71 24.61 -1.93
C ALA A 249 2.32 25.21 -1.73
N GLU A 250 1.59 25.52 -2.80
CA GLU A 250 0.22 26.00 -2.74
C GLU A 250 -0.76 24.87 -2.40
N TYR A 251 -0.60 23.69 -2.99
CA TYR A 251 -1.40 22.51 -2.60
C TYR A 251 -1.22 22.14 -1.12
N LYS A 252 0.02 22.22 -0.61
CA LYS A 252 0.29 21.99 0.82
C LYS A 252 -0.52 22.89 1.75
N LYS A 253 -0.80 24.14 1.34
CA LYS A 253 -1.62 25.08 2.13
C LYS A 253 -3.11 24.72 2.13
N LEU A 254 -3.57 23.94 1.15
CA LEU A 254 -4.95 23.48 1.05
C LEU A 254 -5.22 22.20 1.87
N GLY A 255 -4.21 21.65 2.55
CA GLY A 255 -4.31 20.42 3.33
C GLY A 255 -3.73 19.20 2.63
N ALA A 256 -2.69 19.39 1.80
CA ALA A 256 -1.85 18.32 1.26
C ALA A 256 -0.65 17.98 2.13
#